data_AF-A0A2A7BFP6-F1
#
_entry.id   AF-A0A2A7BFP6-F1
#
_cell.length_a   1.000
_cell.length_b   1.000
_cell.length_c   1.000
_cell.angle_alpha   90.00
_cell.angle_beta   90.00
_cell.angle_gamma   90.00
#
_symmetry.space_group_name_H-M   'P 1'
#
loop_
_entity.id
_entity.type
_entity.pdbx_description
1 polymer ?
#
loop_
_entity_poly.entity_id
_entity_poly.type
_entity_poly.pdbx_seq_one_letter_code
_entity_poly.pdbx_strand_id
1 'polypeptide(L)'
;MELTAAHLRYLLAIYEVSQTHLDICSRSIAEKLNVTKPSVVRIMNLLMDRGMIVKEHYGKIYLTDRGIFVAKAVRAQLETVLTHFPPVRIDMTEEERYNAALALTSALPERAFTGEYDRLFGPDESEKENAS
;
A
#
# COMPACT_ATOMS: atom_id res chain seq x y z
N MET A 1 7.85 -9.58 8.60
CA MET A 1 8.04 -8.14 8.90
C MET A 1 6.73 -7.43 8.63
N GLU A 2 6.17 -6.67 9.57
CA GLU A 2 4.82 -6.05 9.47
C GLU A 2 4.73 -4.97 8.37
N LEU A 3 3.52 -4.72 7.84
CA LEU A 3 3.29 -3.59 6.93
C LEU A 3 3.34 -2.26 7.71
N THR A 4 4.42 -1.49 7.56
CA THR A 4 4.52 -0.12 8.11
C THR A 4 3.76 0.91 7.26
N ALA A 5 3.57 2.11 7.81
CA ALA A 5 3.03 3.29 7.13
C ALA A 5 3.66 3.59 5.77
N ALA A 6 4.99 3.45 5.69
CA ALA A 6 5.70 3.67 4.47
C ALA A 6 5.27 2.67 3.39
N HIS A 7 5.06 1.40 3.72
CA HIS A 7 4.65 0.40 2.74
C HIS A 7 3.27 0.71 2.14
N LEU A 8 2.30 1.09 2.98
CA LEU A 8 0.95 1.44 2.55
C LEU A 8 0.92 2.70 1.70
N ARG A 9 1.69 3.74 2.09
CA ARG A 9 1.84 4.98 1.32
C ARG A 9 2.38 4.70 -0.08
N TYR A 10 3.36 3.82 -0.19
CA TYR A 10 3.93 3.45 -1.49
C TYR A 10 2.98 2.59 -2.32
N LEU A 11 2.27 1.64 -1.72
CA LEU A 11 1.27 0.84 -2.42
C LEU A 11 0.14 1.71 -2.99
N LEU A 12 -0.38 2.64 -2.20
CA LEU A 12 -1.38 3.62 -2.66
C LEU A 12 -0.84 4.50 -3.79
N ALA A 13 0.39 5.02 -3.66
CA ALA A 13 0.98 5.85 -4.70
C ALA A 13 1.13 5.10 -6.03
N ILE A 14 1.54 3.82 -5.98
CA ILE A 14 1.63 2.96 -7.16
C ILE A 14 0.25 2.75 -7.76
N TYR A 15 -0.75 2.46 -6.94
CA TYR A 15 -2.14 2.29 -7.39
C TYR A 15 -2.71 3.54 -8.06
N GLU A 16 -2.48 4.73 -7.48
CA GLU A 16 -2.93 5.98 -8.07
C GLU A 16 -2.21 6.31 -9.39
N VAL A 17 -0.90 6.08 -9.47
CA VAL A 17 -0.14 6.25 -10.73
C VAL A 17 -0.62 5.24 -11.77
N SER A 18 -0.93 4.00 -11.37
CA SER A 18 -1.44 2.97 -12.29
C SER A 18 -2.79 3.32 -12.91
N GLN A 19 -3.60 4.19 -12.29
CA GLN A 19 -4.88 4.62 -12.85
C GLN A 19 -4.72 5.64 -13.98
N THR A 20 -3.60 6.35 -14.01
CA THR A 20 -3.37 7.49 -14.92
C THR A 20 -2.30 7.20 -15.96
N HIS A 21 -1.38 6.29 -15.67
CA HIS A 21 -0.25 5.94 -16.52
C HIS A 21 -0.14 4.42 -16.63
N LEU A 22 0.03 3.93 -17.87
CA LEU A 22 0.27 2.50 -18.13
C LEU A 22 1.67 2.06 -17.67
N ASP A 23 2.65 2.96 -17.70
CA ASP A 23 4.04 2.67 -17.41
C ASP A 23 4.48 3.25 -16.06
N ILE A 24 4.40 2.43 -15.00
CA ILE A 24 4.87 2.80 -13.66
C ILE A 24 6.37 2.46 -13.54
N CYS A 25 7.17 3.39 -13.05
CA CYS A 25 8.58 3.18 -12.80
C CYS A 25 9.02 3.80 -11.48
N SER A 26 10.20 3.43 -10.96
CA SER A 26 10.71 3.98 -9.70
C SER A 26 10.82 5.51 -9.70
N ARG A 27 10.99 6.13 -10.88
CA ARG A 27 11.09 7.58 -11.03
C ARG A 27 9.75 8.25 -10.74
N SER A 28 8.67 7.80 -11.38
CA SER A 28 7.34 8.39 -11.18
C SER A 28 6.85 8.24 -9.73
N ILE A 29 7.20 7.13 -9.07
CA ILE A 29 6.89 6.94 -7.64
C ILE A 29 7.73 7.87 -6.75
N ALA A 30 9.02 8.04 -7.04
CA ALA A 30 9.89 8.96 -6.30
C ALA A 30 9.38 10.41 -6.37
N GLU A 31 9.00 10.85 -7.58
CA GLU A 31 8.46 12.18 -7.84
C GLU A 31 7.13 12.39 -7.10
N LYS A 32 6.19 11.46 -7.23
CA LYS A 32 4.88 11.56 -6.56
C LYS A 32 4.97 11.61 -5.03
N LEU A 33 5.89 10.85 -4.44
CA LEU A 33 6.04 10.77 -2.99
C LEU A 33 7.00 11.80 -2.40
N ASN A 34 7.70 12.55 -3.26
CA ASN A 34 8.80 13.46 -2.91
C ASN A 34 9.89 12.77 -2.05
N VAL A 35 10.40 11.63 -2.54
CA VAL A 35 11.37 10.79 -1.83
C VAL A 35 12.56 10.42 -2.71
N THR A 36 13.66 9.99 -2.09
CA THR A 36 14.86 9.57 -2.81
C THR A 36 14.67 8.20 -3.48
N LYS A 37 15.30 8.00 -4.64
CA LYS A 37 15.27 6.72 -5.38
C LYS A 37 15.70 5.50 -4.54
N PRO A 38 16.74 5.55 -3.68
CA PRO A 38 17.08 4.43 -2.80
C PRO A 38 15.94 4.03 -1.85
N SER A 39 15.19 5.00 -1.34
CA SER A 39 14.03 4.74 -0.48
C SER A 39 12.94 3.96 -1.23
N VAL A 40 12.71 4.32 -2.51
CA VAL A 40 11.78 3.60 -3.38
C VAL A 40 12.20 2.16 -3.60
N VAL A 41 13.46 1.92 -3.95
CA VAL A 41 13.95 0.55 -4.22
C VAL A 41 13.77 -0.36 -3.01
N ARG A 42 14.10 0.12 -1.80
CA ARG A 42 13.94 -0.66 -0.56
C ARG A 42 12.49 -1.08 -0.33
N ILE A 43 11.54 -0.14 -0.46
CA ILE A 43 10.11 -0.43 -0.28
C ILE A 43 9.59 -1.34 -1.39
N MET A 44 10.15 -1.22 -2.60
CA MET A 44 9.70 -2.04 -3.72
C MET A 44 10.07 -3.50 -3.59
N ASN A 45 11.27 -3.81 -3.11
CA ASN A 45 11.63 -5.19 -2.82
C ASN A 45 10.67 -5.82 -1.82
N LEU A 46 10.28 -5.08 -0.78
CA LEU A 46 9.33 -5.58 0.21
C LEU A 46 7.92 -5.80 -0.34
N LEU A 47 7.42 -4.89 -1.19
CA LEU A 47 6.12 -5.08 -1.83
C LEU A 47 6.13 -6.22 -2.86
N MET A 48 7.29 -6.52 -3.48
CA MET A 48 7.48 -7.73 -4.30
C MET A 48 7.49 -8.99 -3.44
N ASP A 49 8.23 -9.01 -2.33
CA ASP A 49 8.30 -10.16 -1.40
C ASP A 49 6.92 -10.53 -0.84
N ARG A 50 6.01 -9.55 -0.73
CA ARG A 50 4.61 -9.74 -0.31
C ARG A 50 3.65 -10.07 -1.45
N GLY A 51 4.16 -10.17 -2.69
CA GLY A 51 3.35 -10.45 -3.87
C GLY A 51 2.34 -9.35 -4.20
N MET A 52 2.56 -8.11 -3.77
CA MET A 52 1.69 -6.97 -4.09
C MET A 52 2.06 -6.29 -5.41
N ILE A 53 3.34 -6.36 -5.79
CA ILE A 53 3.80 -5.86 -7.08
C ILE A 53 4.73 -6.86 -7.75
N VAL A 54 4.89 -6.72 -9.05
CA VAL A 54 5.93 -7.39 -9.84
C VAL A 54 6.71 -6.36 -10.64
N LYS A 55 7.95 -6.70 -10.97
CA LYS A 55 8.84 -5.85 -11.78
C LYS A 55 9.32 -6.62 -13.00
N GLU A 56 9.04 -6.09 -14.18
CA GLU A 56 9.51 -6.68 -15.45
C GLU A 56 10.96 -6.27 -15.78
N HIS A 57 11.54 -6.95 -16.78
CA HIS A 57 12.76 -6.48 -17.44
C HIS A 57 12.55 -5.02 -17.90
N TYR A 58 13.57 -4.18 -17.72
CA TYR A 58 13.54 -2.70 -17.86
C TYR A 58 12.94 -1.89 -16.70
N GLY A 59 12.43 -2.53 -15.66
CA GLY A 59 12.06 -1.86 -14.41
C GLY A 59 10.69 -1.18 -14.41
N LYS A 60 9.80 -1.62 -15.31
CA LYS A 60 8.36 -1.38 -15.20
C LYS A 60 7.78 -2.14 -14.02
N ILE A 61 6.87 -1.50 -13.31
CA ILE A 61 6.25 -2.00 -12.08
C ILE A 61 4.76 -2.21 -12.34
N TYR A 62 4.23 -3.36 -11.98
CA TYR A 62 2.81 -3.66 -12.10
C TYR A 62 2.27 -4.12 -10.75
N LEU A 63 1.02 -3.77 -10.46
CA LEU A 63 0.30 -4.34 -9.33
C LEU A 63 -0.16 -5.75 -9.69
N THR A 64 -0.05 -6.66 -8.74
CA THR A 64 -0.73 -7.95 -8.80
C THR A 64 -2.19 -7.80 -8.41
N ASP A 65 -3.00 -8.85 -8.59
CA ASP A 65 -4.37 -8.87 -8.08
C ASP A 65 -4.42 -8.64 -6.57
N ARG A 66 -3.49 -9.27 -5.81
CA ARG A 66 -3.32 -9.01 -4.38
C ARG A 66 -3.00 -7.54 -4.10
N GLY A 67 -2.08 -6.95 -4.86
CA GLY A 67 -1.71 -5.55 -4.73
C GLY A 67 -2.88 -4.61 -4.97
N ILE A 68 -3.66 -4.84 -6.02
CA ILE A 68 -4.86 -4.06 -6.35
C ILE A 68 -5.90 -4.20 -5.23
N PHE A 69 -6.16 -5.43 -4.78
CA PHE A 69 -7.14 -5.69 -3.71
C PHE A 69 -6.76 -4.96 -2.43
N VAL A 70 -5.53 -5.14 -1.97
CA VAL A 70 -5.03 -4.51 -0.74
C VAL A 70 -4.99 -2.99 -0.90
N ALA A 71 -4.55 -2.45 -2.05
CA ALA A 71 -4.54 -1.00 -2.29
C ALA A 71 -5.94 -0.40 -2.19
N LYS A 72 -6.96 -1.07 -2.72
CA LYS A 72 -8.37 -0.65 -2.60
C LYS A 72 -8.86 -0.68 -1.15
N ALA A 73 -8.54 -1.73 -0.41
CA ALA A 73 -8.90 -1.82 1.01
C ALA A 73 -8.25 -0.70 1.83
N VAL A 74 -6.96 -0.43 1.61
CA VAL A 74 -6.22 0.67 2.26
C VAL A 74 -6.85 2.01 1.92
N ARG A 75 -7.20 2.23 0.64
CA ARG A 75 -7.86 3.47 0.20
C ARG A 75 -9.21 3.66 0.89
N ALA A 76 -10.05 2.63 0.94
CA ALA A 76 -11.35 2.69 1.60
C ALA A 76 -11.23 3.01 3.11
N GLN A 77 -10.25 2.41 3.78
CA GLN A 77 -9.97 2.72 5.19
C GLN A 77 -9.47 4.15 5.37
N LEU A 78 -8.56 4.61 4.50
CA LEU A 78 -8.09 6.00 4.52
C LEU A 78 -9.22 7.00 4.31
N GLU A 79 -10.12 6.75 3.36
CA GLU A 79 -11.30 7.59 3.12
C GLU A 79 -12.24 7.61 4.33
N THR A 80 -12.40 6.49 5.03
CA THR A 80 -13.16 6.40 6.28
C THR A 80 -12.50 7.23 7.40
N VAL A 81 -11.18 7.10 7.58
CA VAL A 81 -10.41 7.89 8.55
C VAL A 81 -10.46 9.38 8.21
N LEU A 82 -10.39 9.75 6.94
CA LEU A 82 -10.55 11.13 6.48
C LEU A 82 -11.96 11.65 6.74
N THR A 83 -13.00 10.84 6.57
CA THR A 83 -14.39 11.25 6.82
C THR A 83 -14.63 11.51 8.32
N HIS A 84 -14.04 10.68 9.17
CA HIS A 84 -14.19 10.76 10.63
C HIS A 84 -12.95 11.33 11.34
N PHE A 85 -12.16 12.13 10.62
CA PHE A 85 -10.88 12.61 11.14
C PHE A 85 -11.11 13.44 12.40
N PRO A 86 -10.43 13.11 13.52
CA PRO A 86 -10.70 13.75 14.80
C PRO A 86 -10.35 15.24 14.75
N PRO A 87 -11.09 16.10 15.49
CA PRO A 87 -10.77 17.52 15.56
C PRO A 87 -9.40 17.72 16.21
N VAL A 88 -8.55 18.52 15.57
CA VAL A 88 -7.23 18.91 16.06
C VAL A 88 -7.24 20.41 16.38
N ARG A 89 -6.51 20.83 17.41
CA ARG A 89 -6.51 22.22 17.91
C ARG A 89 -5.65 23.19 17.08
N ILE A 90 -5.18 22.78 15.91
CA ILE A 90 -4.39 23.59 14.99
C ILE A 90 -5.09 23.60 13.63
N ASP A 91 -4.92 24.69 12.89
CA ASP A 91 -5.29 24.70 11.48
C ASP A 91 -4.35 23.75 10.72
N MET A 92 -4.93 22.97 9.81
CA MET A 92 -4.19 22.02 8.98
C MET A 92 -4.50 22.30 7.53
N THR A 93 -3.46 22.29 6.71
CA THR A 93 -3.60 22.19 5.26
C THR A 93 -4.21 20.83 4.89
N GLU A 94 -4.79 20.73 3.68
CA GLU A 94 -5.33 19.47 3.16
C GLU A 94 -4.25 18.38 3.12
N GLU A 95 -3.02 18.74 2.77
CA GLU A 95 -1.88 17.82 2.72
C GLU A 95 -1.49 17.31 4.11
N GLU A 96 -1.42 18.19 5.12
CA GLU A 96 -1.12 17.79 6.50
C GLU A 96 -2.21 16.86 7.05
N ARG A 97 -3.48 17.19 6.78
CA ARG A 97 -4.62 16.36 7.19
C ARG A 97 -4.57 14.99 6.53
N TYR A 98 -4.26 14.94 5.24
CA TYR A 98 -4.10 13.68 4.51
C TYR A 98 -2.96 12.83 5.08
N ASN A 99 -1.79 13.43 5.30
CA ASN A 99 -0.63 12.73 5.86
C ASN A 99 -0.91 12.19 7.27
N ALA A 100 -1.61 12.95 8.11
CA ALA A 100 -2.01 12.49 9.43
C ALA A 100 -3.03 11.34 9.38
N ALA A 101 -4.02 11.41 8.48
CA ALA A 101 -4.99 10.33 8.27
C ALA A 101 -4.32 9.05 7.75
N LEU A 102 -3.33 9.20 6.86
CA LEU A 102 -2.54 8.09 6.35
C LEU A 102 -1.70 7.44 7.45
N ALA A 103 -1.08 8.23 8.32
CA ALA A 103 -0.35 7.73 9.49
C ALA A 103 -1.28 6.95 10.44
N LEU A 104 -2.48 7.48 10.73
CA LEU A 104 -3.48 6.77 11.54
C LEU A 104 -3.92 5.45 10.88
N THR A 105 -4.24 5.49 9.59
CA THR A 105 -4.63 4.30 8.82
C THR A 105 -3.54 3.24 8.91
N SER A 106 -2.27 3.63 8.80
CA SER A 106 -1.17 2.67 8.88
C SER A 106 -0.90 2.04 10.23
N ALA A 107 -1.43 2.62 11.31
CA ALA A 107 -1.35 2.04 12.64
C ALA A 107 -2.42 0.94 12.86
N LEU A 108 -3.36 0.78 11.91
CA LEU A 108 -4.34 -0.29 11.95
C LEU A 108 -3.66 -1.65 11.74
N PRO A 109 -4.19 -2.73 12.34
CA PRO A 109 -3.61 -4.05 12.18
C PRO A 109 -3.68 -4.50 10.72
N GLU A 110 -2.67 -5.25 10.25
CA GLU A 110 -2.53 -5.69 8.84
C GLU A 110 -3.78 -6.40 8.29
N ARG A 111 -4.48 -7.16 9.15
CA ARG A 111 -5.77 -7.82 8.82
C ARG A 111 -6.87 -6.85 8.37
N ALA A 112 -6.79 -5.57 8.71
CA ALA A 112 -7.71 -4.54 8.24
C ALA A 112 -7.60 -4.30 6.73
N PHE A 113 -6.50 -4.74 6.11
CA PHE A 113 -6.20 -4.56 4.69
C PHE A 113 -6.06 -5.89 3.94
N THR A 114 -5.41 -6.89 4.56
CA THR A 114 -5.13 -8.18 3.91
C THR A 114 -6.11 -9.28 4.31
N GLY A 115 -6.81 -9.14 5.44
CA GLY A 115 -7.55 -10.23 6.06
C GLY A 115 -8.67 -10.80 5.18
N GLU A 116 -9.36 -9.95 4.43
CA GLU A 116 -10.39 -10.40 3.49
C GLU A 116 -9.79 -11.13 2.28
N TYR A 117 -8.67 -10.62 1.74
CA TYR A 117 -7.94 -11.30 0.66
C TYR A 117 -7.43 -12.67 1.11
N ASP A 118 -6.78 -12.72 2.27
CA ASP A 118 -6.21 -13.95 2.81
C ASP A 118 -7.31 -14.97 3.16
N ARG A 119 -8.53 -14.52 3.52
CA ARG A 119 -9.69 -15.40 3.71
C ARG A 119 -10.23 -15.98 2.39
N LEU A 120 -10.23 -15.19 1.32
CA LEU A 120 -10.80 -15.58 0.03
C LEU A 120 -9.83 -16.38 -0.85
N PHE A 121 -8.53 -16.10 -0.74
CA PHE A 121 -7.49 -16.59 -1.64
C PHE A 121 -6.26 -17.15 -0.91
N GLY A 122 -6.27 -17.19 0.42
CA GLY A 122 -5.21 -17.84 1.20
C GLY A 122 -5.30 -19.37 1.08
N PRO A 123 -4.21 -20.08 1.43
CA PRO A 123 -4.20 -21.54 1.42
C PRO A 123 -5.19 -22.08 2.45
N ASP A 124 -5.97 -23.10 2.06
CA ASP A 124 -6.90 -23.78 2.96
C ASP A 124 -6.16 -24.33 4.18
N GLU A 125 -6.76 -24.24 5.36
CA GLU A 125 -6.14 -24.75 6.60
C GLU A 125 -5.76 -26.25 6.49
N SER A 126 -6.46 -27.02 5.65
CA SER A 126 -6.17 -28.43 5.36
C SER A 126 -4.86 -28.68 4.60
N GLU A 127 -4.28 -27.68 3.94
CA GLU A 127 -2.99 -27.83 3.24
C GLU A 127 -1.79 -27.60 4.16
N LYS A 128 -2.00 -26.99 5.34
CA LYS A 128 -0.93 -26.72 6.31
C LYS A 128 -0.56 -27.94 7.15
N GLU A 129 -1.48 -28.89 7.36
CA GLU A 129 -1.22 -30.15 8.07
C GLU A 129 -0.39 -31.15 7.26
N ASN A 130 -0.44 -31.11 5.93
CA ASN A 130 0.29 -32.04 5.06
C ASN A 130 1.73 -31.61 4.73
N ALA A 131 2.20 -30.49 5.29
CA ALA A 131 3.54 -29.95 5.07
C ALA A 131 4.44 -29.99 6.31
N SER A 132 4.01 -30.68 7.39
CA SER A 132 4.79 -30.89 8.63
C SER A 132 5.36 -32.29 8.74
#